data_AF-A0A5B0QN37-F1
#
_entry.id   AF-A0A5B0QN37-F1
#
_cell.length_a   1.000
_cell.length_b   1.000
_cell.length_c   1.000
_cell.angle_alpha   90.00
_cell.angle_beta   90.00
_cell.angle_gamma   90.00
#
_symmetry.space_group_name_H-M   'P 1'
#
loop_
_entity.id
_entity.type
_entity.pdbx_description
1 polymer ?
#
loop_
_entity_poly.entity_id
_entity_poly.type
_entity_poly.pdbx_seq_one_letter_code
_entity_poly.pdbx_strand_id
1 'polypeptide(L)'
;MKMIFKNHADVKFKPGPFSLGNGIIMWSINSISVLWVIFISTILALPMVQPVTVENMNYSSIITVTVIVLASTWYYLHAFKWYKGPKSNL
;
A
#
# COMPACT_ATOMS: atom_id res chain seq x y z
N MET A 1 -1.56 -7.37 6.59
CA MET A 1 -2.71 -8.31 6.52
C MET A 1 -3.46 -8.50 7.84
N LYS A 2 -2.78 -8.58 9.00
CA LYS A 2 -3.46 -8.62 10.32
C LYS A 2 -4.45 -7.47 10.58
N MET A 3 -4.24 -6.28 10.02
CA MET A 3 -5.12 -5.14 10.26
C MET A 3 -6.54 -5.32 9.70
N ILE A 4 -6.69 -6.06 8.60
CA ILE A 4 -7.96 -6.19 7.86
C ILE A 4 -8.49 -7.63 7.93
N PHE A 5 -7.61 -8.62 7.85
CA PHE A 5 -8.00 -10.04 7.70
C PHE A 5 -7.82 -10.87 8.97
N LYS A 6 -7.55 -10.25 10.13
CA LYS A 6 -7.31 -11.00 11.38
C LYS A 6 -8.51 -11.86 11.81
N ASN A 7 -9.74 -11.42 11.52
CA ASN A 7 -10.97 -12.12 11.89
C ASN A 7 -11.63 -12.85 10.72
N HIS A 8 -10.95 -12.98 9.57
CA HIS A 8 -11.52 -13.63 8.39
C HIS A 8 -11.47 -15.16 8.56
N ALA A 9 -12.60 -15.84 8.31
CA ALA A 9 -12.75 -17.28 8.55
C ALA A 9 -11.69 -18.14 7.82
N ASP A 10 -11.30 -17.72 6.63
CA ASP A 10 -10.32 -18.42 5.79
C ASP A 10 -8.84 -18.14 6.15
N VAL A 11 -8.57 -17.25 7.12
CA VAL A 11 -7.21 -16.81 7.43
C VAL A 11 -6.75 -17.37 8.77
N LYS A 12 -6.04 -18.51 8.73
CA LYS A 12 -5.32 -19.07 9.89
C LYS A 12 -3.96 -18.38 10.07
N PHE A 13 -3.97 -17.16 10.61
CA PHE A 13 -2.74 -16.40 10.83
C PHE A 13 -1.90 -16.96 12.00
N LYS A 14 -0.68 -17.42 11.71
CA LYS A 14 0.32 -17.76 12.74
C LYS A 14 1.38 -16.63 12.80
N PRO A 15 1.54 -15.94 13.95
CA PRO A 15 2.56 -14.89 14.09
C PRO A 15 3.98 -15.50 14.04
N GLY A 16 4.88 -14.85 13.30
CA GLY A 16 6.31 -15.16 13.34
C GLY A 16 6.98 -14.64 14.63
N PRO A 17 8.28 -14.94 14.83
CA PRO A 17 9.02 -14.60 16.06
C PRO A 17 9.06 -13.09 16.35
N PHE A 18 9.01 -12.25 15.32
CA PHE A 18 8.85 -10.80 15.44
C PHE A 18 7.43 -10.40 15.06
N SER A 19 6.56 -10.26 16.06
CA SER A 19 5.18 -9.79 15.88
C SER A 19 4.88 -8.68 16.89
N LEU A 20 4.26 -7.59 16.43
CA LEU A 20 3.72 -6.50 17.25
C LEU A 20 2.52 -6.93 18.15
N GLY A 21 2.37 -8.24 18.40
CA GLY A 21 1.23 -8.80 19.12
C GLY A 21 -0.11 -8.54 18.44
N ASN A 22 -1.14 -8.34 19.25
CA ASN A 22 -2.51 -8.04 18.87
C ASN A 22 -3.00 -6.87 19.76
N GLY A 23 -3.78 -5.95 19.20
CA GLY A 23 -4.45 -4.90 19.98
C GLY A 23 -4.30 -3.49 19.38
N ILE A 24 -4.63 -2.49 20.18
CA ILE A 24 -4.62 -1.06 19.79
C ILE A 24 -3.23 -0.61 19.37
N ILE A 25 -2.17 -1.01 20.09
CA ILE A 25 -0.79 -0.61 19.79
C ILE A 25 -0.36 -1.09 18.39
N MET A 26 -0.66 -2.35 18.05
CA MET A 26 -0.41 -2.89 16.72
C MET A 26 -1.13 -2.08 15.64
N TRP A 27 -2.40 -1.73 15.88
CA TRP A 27 -3.21 -1.00 14.91
C TRP A 27 -2.68 0.43 14.71
N SER A 28 -2.41 1.15 15.80
CA SER A 28 -1.87 2.51 15.77
C SER A 28 -0.52 2.58 15.04
N ILE A 29 0.43 1.67 15.35
CA ILE A 29 1.74 1.66 14.70
C ILE A 29 1.59 1.43 13.19
N ASN A 30 0.79 0.45 12.78
CA ASN A 30 0.56 0.18 11.35
C ASN A 30 -0.07 1.39 10.65
N SER A 31 -1.09 2.01 11.24
CA SER A 31 -1.75 3.20 10.69
C SER A 31 -0.80 4.38 10.56
N ILE A 32 0.01 4.65 11.60
CA ILE A 32 1.01 5.73 11.58
C ILE A 32 2.07 5.45 10.50
N SER A 33 2.54 4.21 10.36
CA SER A 33 3.50 3.85 9.31
C SER A 33 2.93 4.07 7.90
N VAL A 34 1.67 3.68 7.66
CA VAL A 34 1.01 3.91 6.36
C VAL A 34 0.86 5.41 6.09
N LEU A 35 0.37 6.18 7.07
CA LEU A 35 0.23 7.63 6.95
C LEU A 35 1.59 8.31 6.70
N TRP A 36 2.64 7.86 7.39
CA TRP A 36 3.99 8.37 7.21
C TRP A 36 4.49 8.15 5.79
N VAL A 37 4.31 6.95 5.24
CA VAL A 37 4.69 6.64 3.85
C VAL A 37 3.92 7.52 2.85
N ILE A 38 2.62 7.74 3.05
CA ILE A 38 1.81 8.62 2.21
C ILE A 38 2.33 10.07 2.28
N PHE A 39 2.62 10.55 3.49
CA PHE A 39 3.12 11.89 3.74
C PHE A 39 4.46 12.16 3.04
N ILE A 40 5.46 11.31 3.25
CA ILE A 40 6.78 11.48 2.62
C ILE A 40 6.68 11.36 1.10
N SER A 41 5.86 10.43 0.58
CA SER A 41 5.70 10.25 -0.86
C SER A 41 5.10 11.50 -1.51
N THR A 42 4.16 12.16 -0.83
CA THR A 42 3.56 13.41 -1.31
C THR A 42 4.58 14.55 -1.35
N ILE A 43 5.36 14.73 -0.28
CA ILE A 43 6.37 15.80 -0.23
C ILE A 43 7.45 15.57 -1.28
N LEU A 44 7.93 14.34 -1.43
CA LEU A 44 8.97 13.99 -2.40
C LEU A 44 8.49 14.12 -3.84
N ALA A 45 7.18 14.10 -4.08
CA ALA A 45 6.58 14.28 -5.38
C ALA A 45 6.45 15.76 -5.81
N LEU A 46 6.70 16.72 -4.90
CA LEU A 46 6.66 18.15 -5.19
C LEU A 46 7.93 18.61 -5.94
N PRO A 47 7.83 19.63 -6.80
CA PRO A 47 8.99 20.27 -7.41
C PRO A 47 9.76 21.12 -6.39
N MET A 48 11.09 21.17 -6.55
CA MET A 48 11.99 21.87 -5.61
C MET A 48 12.10 23.39 -5.86
N VAL A 49 11.66 23.86 -7.03
CA VAL A 49 11.81 25.26 -7.47
C VAL A 49 10.49 25.79 -7.99
N GLN A 50 10.20 27.06 -7.69
CA GLN A 50 9.07 27.81 -8.25
C GLN A 50 9.57 28.97 -9.13
N PRO A 51 8.90 29.32 -10.24
CA PRO A 51 7.66 28.71 -10.77
C PRO A 51 7.89 27.33 -11.42
N VAL A 52 6.85 26.49 -11.40
CA VAL A 52 6.89 25.15 -12.00
C VAL A 52 6.76 25.25 -13.52
N THR A 53 7.71 24.68 -14.23
CA THR A 53 7.71 24.52 -15.69
C THR A 53 7.71 23.04 -16.04
N VAL A 54 7.42 22.71 -17.30
CA VAL A 54 7.45 21.33 -17.79
C VAL A 54 8.84 20.72 -17.58
N GLU A 55 9.90 21.50 -17.77
CA GLU A 55 11.29 21.03 -17.63
C GLU A 55 11.71 20.77 -16.18
N ASN A 56 11.13 21.48 -15.20
CA ASN A 56 11.53 21.40 -13.79
C ASN A 56 10.55 20.61 -12.89
N MET A 57 9.45 20.11 -13.46
CA MET A 57 8.44 19.35 -12.72
C MET A 57 8.94 17.97 -12.32
N ASN A 58 8.61 17.52 -11.11
CA ASN A 58 8.92 16.16 -10.67
C ASN A 58 7.90 15.16 -11.25
N TYR A 59 8.29 14.47 -12.32
CA TYR A 59 7.46 13.49 -13.01
C TYR A 59 7.20 12.19 -12.23
N SER A 60 7.88 11.96 -11.11
CA SER A 60 7.61 10.79 -10.25
C SER A 60 6.15 10.77 -9.78
N SER A 61 5.56 11.95 -9.56
CA SER A 61 4.16 12.14 -9.17
C SER A 61 3.19 11.48 -10.17
N ILE A 62 3.21 11.93 -11.43
CA ILE A 62 2.29 11.48 -12.48
C ILE A 62 2.53 10.02 -12.86
N ILE A 63 3.79 9.57 -12.88
CA ILE A 63 4.14 8.18 -13.17
C ILE A 63 3.54 7.25 -12.10
N THR A 64 3.67 7.62 -10.82
CA THR A 64 3.14 6.83 -9.70
C THR A 64 1.62 6.69 -9.79
N VAL A 65 0.90 7.78 -10.02
CA VAL A 65 -0.57 7.75 -10.17
C VAL A 65 -0.97 6.88 -11.37
N THR A 66 -0.28 7.02 -12.49
CA THR A 66 -0.56 6.26 -13.72
C THR A 66 -0.41 4.76 -13.48
N VAL A 67 0.68 4.33 -12.84
CA VAL A 67 0.92 2.92 -12.52
C VAL A 67 -0.15 2.36 -11.59
N ILE A 68 -0.51 3.11 -10.53
CA ILE A 68 -1.56 2.68 -9.59
C ILE A 68 -2.89 2.50 -10.30
N VAL A 69 -3.29 3.47 -11.14
CA VAL A 69 -4.56 3.42 -11.88
C VAL A 69 -4.57 2.25 -12.87
N LEU A 70 -3.51 2.09 -13.66
CA LEU A 70 -3.43 1.00 -14.65
C LEU A 70 -3.42 -0.37 -13.99
N ALA A 71 -2.62 -0.56 -12.94
CA ALA A 71 -2.55 -1.81 -12.21
C ALA A 71 -3.89 -2.16 -11.54
N SER A 72 -4.53 -1.17 -10.91
CA SER A 72 -5.86 -1.35 -10.28
C SER A 72 -6.92 -1.67 -11.33
N THR A 73 -6.92 -0.96 -12.45
CA THR A 73 -7.88 -1.19 -13.56
C THR A 73 -7.72 -2.60 -14.11
N TRP A 74 -6.49 -3.03 -14.39
CA TRP A 74 -6.23 -4.39 -14.87
C TRP A 74 -6.68 -5.45 -13.86
N TYR A 75 -6.42 -5.20 -12.56
CA TYR A 75 -6.86 -6.10 -11.50
C TYR A 75 -8.39 -6.23 -11.47
N TYR A 76 -9.12 -5.12 -11.44
CA TYR A 76 -10.58 -5.11 -11.36
C TYR A 76 -11.29 -5.56 -12.63
N LEU A 77 -10.68 -5.43 -13.81
CA LEU A 77 -11.31 -5.90 -15.06
C LEU A 77 -11.09 -7.40 -15.31
N HIS A 78 -9.92 -7.91 -14.95
CA HIS A 78 -9.53 -9.27 -15.33
C HIS A 78 -8.95 -10.09 -14.17
N ALA A 79 -7.91 -9.59 -13.50
CA ALA A 79 -7.12 -10.44 -12.61
C ALA A 79 -7.92 -10.95 -11.39
N PHE A 80 -8.85 -10.15 -10.86
CA PHE A 80 -9.66 -10.55 -9.71
C PHE A 80 -10.48 -11.83 -9.94
N LYS A 81 -10.82 -12.15 -11.20
CA LYS A 81 -11.60 -13.35 -11.56
C LYS A 81 -10.79 -14.64 -11.42
N TRP A 82 -9.48 -14.56 -11.64
CA TRP A 82 -8.57 -15.71 -11.65
C TRP A 82 -7.66 -15.76 -10.43
N TYR A 83 -7.56 -14.65 -9.69
CA TYR A 83 -6.79 -14.55 -8.47
C TYR A 83 -7.40 -15.45 -7.39
N LYS A 84 -6.81 -16.64 -7.24
CA LYS A 84 -7.03 -17.48 -6.06
C LYS A 84 -6.13 -16.91 -4.97
N GLY A 85 -6.74 -16.45 -3.88
CA GLY A 85 -6.05 -15.82 -2.76
C GLY A 85 -4.82 -16.61 -2.26
N PRO A 86 -3.97 -16.01 -1.42
CA PRO A 86 -2.69 -16.60 -1.05
C PRO A 86 -2.87 -18.02 -0.51
N LYS A 87 -2.43 -19.02 -1.29
CA LYS A 87 -2.45 -20.42 -0.87
C LYS A 87 -1.25 -20.65 0.04
N SER A 88 -1.51 -20.98 1.31
CA SER A 88 -0.48 -21.54 2.17
C SER A 88 -0.12 -22.93 1.62
N ASN A 89 1.11 -23.12 1.12
CA ASN A 89 1.65 -24.43 0.72
C ASN A 89 2.30 -25.17 1.91
N LEU A 90 1.90 -24.84 3.14
CA LEU A 90 2.29 -25.50 4.40
C LEU A 90 1.07 -26.09 5.07
#